data_AF-F1CKI6-F1
#
_entry.id   AF-F1CKI6-F1
#
_cell.length_a   1.000
_cell.length_b   1.000
_cell.length_c   1.000
_cell.angle_alpha   90.00
_cell.angle_beta   90.00
_cell.angle_gamma   90.00
#
_symmetry.space_group_name_H-M   'P 1'
#
loop_
_entity.id
_entity.type
_entity.pdbx_description
1 polymer ?
#
loop_
_entity_poly.entity_id
_entity_poly.type
_entity_poly.pdbx_seq_one_letter_code
_entity_poly.pdbx_strand_id
1 'polypeptide(L)'
;MSVISIVPLASKPCLYKSFISSTHEPKALRRPISTVGLCRRAKSVTASMSMSSSTALSDDGVQRRIGNHHSNLWDDNFIQSLSSPYGASSYAERAERLIGEVKEIFNRISMANGELVSHVDDLLQHLSMVDNVERLGIDRHFQTEIKVSLDYVYSYWSEKGIGPGRDIVCADLNTTALGFRLLRLHGYTMFPDVFEQFKDQMGRIACSTNQTERQISSILNLFRASLIAFPWEKVMEEAEIFSTAYLKEALQTIPVSSLSREIQYVLDYRWHSDLPRLETRTYIDILRENATNETLDMKTEKLLELAKVEFNIFNSLQQNELKCVSRWWKESGSPDLTFIRHRQVEFYTLVSGIDMEPKRSTFRINFVKICHFVTILDDMYDTFGTIDELRLFTAAVKRWDKSATECLPEYMKGVYIDLYETVNELAREAYKSQGRDTLNYARQALEDYLGSYLKEAEWISTGYIPTFEEYLVNGKVSSAHRIATLQPILMLDVPFPPHVLQEIDFPSKFNDLAGSILRLRGDTRCYQNDRARGEEASCISCYMKDNPGSTEEDALNHINGMIEKQIKELNWELLKPDKNVPISSKKHAFNISRGLHHFYKYRDGYTVANSETRNLVIKTVLEPVPM
;
A
#
# COMPACT_ATOMS: atom_id res chain seq x y z
N MET A 1 -44.97 0.61 -0.67
CA MET A 1 -44.21 -0.32 0.18
C MET A 1 -43.73 -1.48 -0.70
N SER A 2 -42.55 -1.33 -1.29
CA SER A 2 -41.84 -2.43 -1.96
C SER A 2 -40.51 -2.59 -1.23
N VAL A 3 -40.45 -3.58 -0.35
CA VAL A 3 -39.26 -3.92 0.43
C VAL A 3 -38.27 -4.57 -0.54
N ILE A 4 -37.23 -3.82 -0.93
CA ILE A 4 -36.09 -4.37 -1.67
C ILE A 4 -35.27 -5.16 -0.67
N SER A 5 -35.56 -6.46 -0.59
CA SER A 5 -34.77 -7.44 0.15
C SER A 5 -33.48 -7.72 -0.63
N ILE A 6 -32.36 -7.20 -0.13
CA ILE A 6 -31.02 -7.57 -0.58
C ILE A 6 -30.65 -8.82 0.21
N VAL A 7 -31.01 -10.00 -0.32
CA VAL A 7 -30.48 -11.28 0.18
C VAL A 7 -29.07 -11.44 -0.38
N PRO A 8 -28.04 -11.69 0.46
CA PRO A 8 -26.68 -11.94 -0.02
C PRO A 8 -26.67 -13.24 -0.82
N LEU A 9 -26.14 -13.20 -2.03
CA LEU A 9 -25.91 -14.39 -2.84
C LEU A 9 -24.97 -15.33 -2.07
N ALA A 10 -25.53 -16.40 -1.49
CA ALA A 10 -24.76 -17.48 -0.92
C ALA A 10 -23.96 -18.15 -2.05
N SER A 11 -22.65 -17.92 -2.08
CA SER A 11 -21.73 -18.64 -2.96
C SER A 11 -21.69 -20.10 -2.52
N LYS A 12 -22.37 -20.97 -3.28
CA LYS A 12 -22.19 -22.43 -3.14
C LYS A 12 -20.72 -22.79 -3.43
N PRO A 13 -20.14 -23.75 -2.69
CA PRO A 13 -18.75 -24.15 -2.88
C PRO A 13 -18.63 -24.91 -4.21
N CYS A 14 -18.22 -24.21 -5.26
CA CYS A 14 -17.77 -24.85 -6.48
C CYS A 14 -16.40 -25.47 -6.20
N LEU A 15 -16.38 -26.80 -6.14
CA LEU A 15 -15.19 -27.64 -6.16
C LEU A 15 -14.16 -27.07 -7.13
N TYR A 16 -12.97 -26.77 -6.60
CA TYR A 16 -11.79 -26.36 -7.34
C TYR A 16 -11.49 -27.38 -8.46
N LYS A 17 -11.90 -27.06 -9.69
CA LYS A 17 -11.24 -27.62 -10.88
C LYS A 17 -10.25 -26.58 -11.35
N SER A 18 -8.97 -26.97 -11.33
CA SER A 18 -7.85 -26.16 -11.82
C SER A 18 -8.11 -25.72 -13.26
N PHE A 19 -8.52 -24.47 -13.45
CA PHE A 19 -8.40 -23.80 -14.74
C PHE A 19 -6.95 -23.38 -14.93
N ILE A 20 -6.08 -24.36 -15.17
CA ILE A 20 -4.80 -24.16 -15.86
C ILE A 20 -4.95 -24.86 -17.21
N SER A 21 -5.81 -24.33 -18.08
CA SER A 21 -5.80 -24.67 -19.52
C SER A 21 -6.53 -23.64 -20.37
N SER A 22 -5.97 -22.43 -20.47
CA SER A 22 -6.02 -21.67 -21.73
C SER A 22 -4.95 -20.59 -21.74
N THR A 23 -3.68 -21.01 -21.84
CA THR A 23 -2.61 -20.14 -22.34
C THR A 23 -2.83 -19.93 -23.84
N HIS A 24 -3.74 -19.02 -24.20
CA HIS A 24 -3.61 -18.33 -25.48
C HIS A 24 -2.53 -17.26 -25.29
N GLU A 25 -1.26 -17.67 -25.46
CA GLU A 25 -0.12 -16.75 -25.54
C GLU A 25 -0.20 -15.96 -26.86
N PRO A 26 -0.36 -14.63 -26.83
CA PRO A 26 0.03 -13.82 -27.97
C PRO A 26 1.56 -13.80 -28.05
N LYS A 27 2.13 -14.36 -29.13
CA LYS A 27 3.55 -14.21 -29.44
C LYS A 27 3.89 -12.73 -29.59
N ALA A 28 4.69 -12.18 -28.67
CA ALA A 28 5.33 -10.89 -28.88
C ALA A 28 6.32 -11.02 -30.05
N LEU A 29 6.10 -10.26 -31.13
CA LEU A 29 7.08 -10.14 -32.20
C LEU A 29 8.25 -9.30 -31.69
N ARG A 30 9.38 -9.94 -31.38
CA ARG A 30 10.64 -9.23 -31.10
C ARG A 30 11.02 -8.36 -32.30
N ARG A 31 11.09 -7.04 -32.10
CA ARG A 31 11.98 -6.16 -32.86
C ARG A 31 13.12 -5.79 -31.91
N PRO A 32 14.39 -6.11 -32.22
CA PRO A 32 15.49 -5.64 -31.41
C PRO A 32 15.51 -4.11 -31.43
N ILE A 33 15.50 -3.48 -30.26
CA ILE A 33 15.73 -2.04 -30.14
C ILE A 33 17.24 -1.85 -30.31
N SER A 34 17.67 -0.89 -31.15
CA SER A 34 19.09 -0.54 -31.21
C SER A 34 19.57 -0.10 -29.82
N THR A 35 20.53 -0.81 -29.25
CA THR A 35 21.09 -0.47 -27.94
C THR A 35 21.68 0.94 -27.99
N VAL A 36 21.10 1.87 -27.24
CA VAL A 36 21.71 3.18 -26.98
C VAL A 36 22.43 3.05 -25.64
N GLY A 37 23.75 2.87 -25.70
CA GLY A 37 24.63 2.87 -24.54
C GLY A 37 25.11 4.29 -24.20
N LEU A 38 25.59 4.44 -22.97
CA LEU A 38 26.32 5.62 -22.53
C LEU A 38 27.81 5.25 -22.40
N CYS A 39 28.69 5.96 -23.10
CA CYS A 39 30.13 5.86 -22.88
C CYS A 39 30.50 6.50 -21.53
N ARG A 40 30.87 5.69 -20.53
CA ARG A 40 31.39 6.20 -19.24
C ARG A 40 32.76 6.86 -19.44
N ARG A 41 32.83 8.19 -19.30
CA ARG A 41 34.10 8.92 -19.26
C ARG A 41 34.81 8.67 -17.92
N ALA A 42 36.08 8.28 -17.96
CA ALA A 42 36.90 8.10 -16.77
C ALA A 42 37.06 9.42 -16.00
N LYS A 43 36.90 9.37 -14.67
CA LYS A 43 36.99 10.54 -13.78
C LYS A 43 38.38 11.18 -13.86
N SER A 44 38.45 12.38 -14.45
CA SER A 44 39.57 13.31 -14.29
C SER A 44 39.21 14.31 -13.19
N VAL A 45 39.98 14.31 -12.11
CA VAL A 45 39.81 15.24 -10.98
C VAL A 45 40.43 16.58 -11.36
N THR A 46 39.60 17.57 -11.67
CA THR A 46 39.98 18.98 -11.60
C THR A 46 38.83 19.76 -10.99
N ALA A 47 39.12 20.41 -9.86
CA ALA A 47 38.19 21.17 -9.06
C ALA A 47 37.87 22.51 -9.73
N SER A 48 36.69 22.62 -10.31
CA SER A 48 35.98 23.89 -10.50
C SER A 48 34.50 23.61 -10.25
N MET A 49 33.98 24.13 -9.14
CA MET A 49 32.57 24.00 -8.74
C MET A 49 31.66 24.81 -9.67
N SER A 50 31.43 24.31 -10.88
CA SER A 50 30.13 24.47 -11.52
C SER A 50 29.37 23.17 -11.26
N MET A 51 28.15 23.25 -10.73
CA MET A 51 27.25 22.10 -10.65
C MET A 51 26.93 21.63 -12.08
N SER A 52 27.84 20.88 -12.68
CA SER A 52 27.62 20.22 -13.96
C SER A 52 26.71 19.04 -13.67
N SER A 53 25.45 19.15 -14.09
CA SER A 53 24.54 18.02 -14.20
C SER A 53 25.30 16.82 -14.78
N SER A 54 25.09 15.63 -14.22
CA SER A 54 25.69 14.41 -14.76
C SER A 54 25.11 14.16 -16.13
N THR A 55 25.81 14.65 -17.15
CA THR A 55 25.46 14.45 -18.55
C THR A 55 26.44 13.48 -19.18
N ALA A 56 25.94 12.66 -20.11
CA ALA A 56 26.76 11.82 -20.95
C ALA A 56 26.34 11.95 -22.40
N LEU A 57 27.31 11.71 -23.28
CA LEU A 57 27.05 11.55 -24.71
C LEU A 57 26.54 10.11 -24.90
N SER A 58 25.32 9.99 -25.42
CA SER A 58 24.80 8.72 -25.91
C SER A 58 25.42 8.38 -27.27
N ASP A 59 25.27 7.12 -27.69
CA ASP A 59 25.83 6.62 -28.95
C ASP A 59 25.32 7.37 -30.21
N ASP A 60 24.19 8.08 -30.10
CA ASP A 60 23.61 8.95 -31.14
C ASP A 60 24.21 10.37 -31.17
N GLY A 61 25.15 10.69 -30.27
CA GLY A 61 25.78 12.01 -30.15
C GLY A 61 24.95 13.05 -29.37
N VAL A 62 23.78 12.68 -28.85
CA VAL A 62 22.95 13.56 -28.04
C VAL A 62 23.50 13.62 -26.61
N GLN A 63 23.55 14.82 -26.02
CA GLN A 63 23.89 14.99 -24.61
C GLN A 63 22.64 14.76 -23.76
N ARG A 64 22.66 13.72 -22.94
CA ARG A 64 21.54 13.31 -22.08
C ARG A 64 21.92 13.45 -20.61
N ARG A 65 20.94 13.68 -19.73
CA ARG A 65 21.14 13.58 -18.27
C ARG A 65 21.38 12.10 -17.91
N ILE A 66 21.76 11.83 -16.66
CA ILE A 66 21.94 10.47 -16.15
C ILE A 66 21.45 10.44 -14.71
N GLY A 67 20.53 9.52 -14.39
CA GLY A 67 20.02 9.37 -13.03
C GLY A 67 20.93 8.58 -12.07
N ASN A 68 21.91 7.82 -12.59
CA ASN A 68 22.82 6.97 -11.81
C ASN A 68 22.09 6.02 -10.83
N HIS A 69 20.97 5.45 -11.26
CA HIS A 69 20.14 4.61 -10.40
C HIS A 69 20.83 3.31 -9.99
N HIS A 70 20.44 2.79 -8.82
CA HIS A 70 20.90 1.47 -8.34
C HIS A 70 20.42 0.36 -9.29
N SER A 71 21.29 -0.64 -9.54
CA SER A 71 20.99 -1.76 -10.43
C SER A 71 19.87 -2.67 -9.88
N ASN A 72 19.32 -3.52 -10.74
CA ASN A 72 18.46 -4.62 -10.32
C ASN A 72 19.16 -5.48 -9.25
N LEU A 73 18.41 -5.91 -8.24
CA LEU A 73 18.90 -6.77 -7.16
C LEU A 73 18.65 -8.25 -7.41
N TRP A 74 17.75 -8.60 -8.35
CA TRP A 74 17.17 -9.93 -8.46
C TRP A 74 17.43 -10.53 -9.83
N ASP A 75 18.35 -11.49 -9.91
CA ASP A 75 18.66 -12.21 -11.16
C ASP A 75 17.44 -13.01 -11.65
N ASP A 76 17.17 -13.01 -12.96
CA ASP A 76 16.10 -13.80 -13.57
C ASP A 76 16.29 -15.30 -13.30
N ASN A 77 17.52 -15.83 -13.39
CA ASN A 77 17.81 -17.23 -13.08
C ASN A 77 17.46 -17.56 -11.63
N PHE A 78 17.74 -16.64 -10.70
CA PHE A 78 17.33 -16.80 -9.31
C PHE A 78 15.81 -16.85 -9.19
N ILE A 79 15.08 -15.90 -9.80
CA ILE A 79 13.62 -15.87 -9.79
C ILE A 79 13.03 -17.16 -10.39
N GLN A 80 13.53 -17.62 -11.54
CA GLN A 80 13.06 -18.85 -12.18
C GLN A 80 13.36 -20.10 -11.33
N SER A 81 14.44 -20.09 -10.54
CA SER A 81 14.82 -21.18 -9.64
C SER A 81 13.97 -21.28 -8.37
N LEU A 82 13.21 -20.24 -8.02
CA LEU A 82 12.36 -20.25 -6.83
C LEU A 82 11.43 -21.45 -6.83
N SER A 83 11.34 -22.17 -5.72
CA SER A 83 10.42 -23.28 -5.57
C SER A 83 9.89 -23.35 -4.15
N SER A 84 8.67 -23.83 -4.00
CA SER A 84 7.97 -23.90 -2.73
C SER A 84 7.20 -25.21 -2.63
N PRO A 85 7.35 -25.98 -1.54
CA PRO A 85 6.59 -27.22 -1.34
C PRO A 85 5.13 -26.94 -0.98
N TYR A 86 4.79 -25.70 -0.64
CA TYR A 86 3.48 -25.32 -0.07
C TYR A 86 2.36 -25.21 -1.10
N GLY A 87 2.68 -25.39 -2.39
CA GLY A 87 1.68 -25.55 -3.45
C GLY A 87 1.05 -26.95 -3.53
N ALA A 88 1.51 -27.92 -2.72
CA ALA A 88 0.95 -29.27 -2.71
C ALA A 88 -0.46 -29.32 -2.08
N SER A 89 -1.34 -30.18 -2.60
CA SER A 89 -2.74 -30.30 -2.15
C SER A 89 -2.87 -30.58 -0.65
N SER A 90 -1.92 -31.32 -0.06
CA SER A 90 -1.89 -31.61 1.38
C SER A 90 -1.91 -30.36 2.27
N TYR A 91 -1.33 -29.23 1.83
CA TYR A 91 -1.39 -27.97 2.58
C TYR A 91 -2.75 -27.30 2.46
N ALA A 92 -3.38 -27.36 1.28
CA ALA A 92 -4.74 -26.86 1.08
C ALA A 92 -5.76 -27.66 1.91
N GLU A 93 -5.64 -28.99 1.95
CA GLU A 93 -6.45 -29.86 2.80
C GLU A 93 -6.25 -29.57 4.30
N ARG A 94 -4.99 -29.30 4.71
CA ARG A 94 -4.67 -28.87 6.07
C ARG A 94 -5.32 -27.53 6.40
N ALA A 95 -5.25 -26.56 5.49
CA ALA A 95 -5.87 -25.26 5.66
C ALA A 95 -7.40 -25.37 5.80
N GLU A 96 -8.08 -26.14 4.93
CA GLU A 96 -9.53 -26.35 5.01
C GLU A 96 -9.96 -26.94 6.37
N ARG A 97 -9.23 -27.94 6.87
CA ARG A 97 -9.49 -28.51 8.20
C ARG A 97 -9.35 -27.44 9.29
N LEU A 98 -8.26 -26.68 9.29
CA LEU A 98 -8.00 -25.64 10.28
C LEU A 98 -9.02 -24.50 10.20
N ILE A 99 -9.48 -24.12 9.00
CA ILE A 99 -10.56 -23.15 8.82
C ILE A 99 -11.83 -23.65 9.51
N GLY A 100 -12.18 -24.93 9.34
CA GLY A 100 -13.31 -25.56 10.04
C GLY A 100 -13.17 -25.48 11.57
N GLU A 101 -12.00 -25.82 12.10
CA GLU A 101 -11.71 -25.74 13.54
C GLU A 101 -11.84 -24.31 14.09
N VAL A 102 -11.36 -23.30 13.35
CA VAL A 102 -11.46 -21.88 13.75
C VAL A 102 -12.90 -21.37 13.68
N LYS A 103 -13.71 -21.83 12.71
CA LYS A 103 -15.16 -21.53 12.68
C LYS A 103 -15.88 -22.07 13.92
N GLU A 104 -15.53 -23.27 14.37
CA GLU A 104 -16.08 -23.81 15.62
C GLU A 104 -15.70 -22.95 16.84
N ILE A 105 -14.51 -22.32 16.84
CA ILE A 105 -14.12 -21.38 17.90
C ILE A 105 -15.01 -20.13 17.88
N PHE A 106 -15.24 -19.53 16.71
CA PHE A 106 -16.19 -18.41 16.57
C PHE A 106 -17.59 -18.79 17.05
N ASN A 107 -18.08 -19.97 16.66
CA ASN A 107 -19.38 -20.48 17.08
C ASN A 107 -19.48 -20.66 18.61
N ARG A 108 -18.43 -21.18 19.26
CA ARG A 108 -18.40 -21.34 20.73
C ARG A 108 -18.45 -20.00 21.46
N ILE A 109 -17.68 -19.02 20.99
CA ILE A 109 -17.73 -17.64 21.52
C ILE A 109 -19.14 -17.05 21.37
N SER A 110 -19.83 -17.36 20.27
CA SER A 110 -21.19 -16.88 20.01
C SER A 110 -22.26 -17.62 20.82
N MET A 111 -22.12 -18.94 21.01
CA MET A 111 -23.06 -19.81 21.72
C MET A 111 -23.00 -19.67 23.24
N ALA A 112 -21.82 -19.42 23.81
CA ALA A 112 -21.66 -19.12 25.23
C ALA A 112 -22.51 -17.89 25.65
N ASN A 113 -22.89 -17.04 24.70
CA ASN A 113 -23.75 -15.89 24.96
C ASN A 113 -25.23 -16.27 25.20
N GLY A 114 -25.68 -17.42 24.67
CA GLY A 114 -27.08 -17.89 24.77
C GLY A 114 -27.35 -18.75 26.01
N GLU A 115 -26.33 -19.32 26.64
CA GLU A 115 -26.46 -20.10 27.88
C GLU A 115 -26.34 -19.20 29.13
N LEU A 116 -26.89 -19.66 30.26
CA LEU A 116 -26.96 -18.93 31.54
C LEU A 116 -25.61 -18.51 32.15
N VAL A 117 -24.48 -18.98 31.60
CA VAL A 117 -23.14 -18.63 32.07
C VAL A 117 -22.53 -17.63 31.08
N SER A 118 -22.82 -16.34 31.26
CA SER A 118 -22.08 -15.28 30.56
C SER A 118 -20.60 -15.36 30.94
N HIS A 119 -19.72 -15.36 29.94
CA HIS A 119 -18.32 -15.05 30.19
C HIS A 119 -18.21 -13.59 30.63
N VAL A 120 -17.40 -13.33 31.67
CA VAL A 120 -17.19 -11.99 32.24
C VAL A 120 -16.59 -11.02 31.21
N ASP A 121 -16.01 -11.55 30.12
CA ASP A 121 -15.29 -10.81 29.08
C ASP A 121 -15.75 -11.16 27.64
N ASP A 122 -17.03 -11.51 27.45
CA ASP A 122 -17.58 -11.93 26.15
C ASP A 122 -17.38 -10.91 25.01
N LEU A 123 -17.61 -9.61 25.25
CA LEU A 123 -17.38 -8.56 24.25
C LEU A 123 -15.91 -8.47 23.84
N LEU A 124 -14.99 -8.54 24.81
CA LEU A 124 -13.55 -8.53 24.56
C LEU A 124 -13.11 -9.78 23.79
N GLN A 125 -13.71 -10.95 24.05
CA GLN A 125 -13.41 -12.17 23.32
C GLN A 125 -13.79 -12.09 21.83
N HIS A 126 -14.94 -11.50 21.49
CA HIS A 126 -15.35 -11.25 20.10
C HIS A 126 -14.36 -10.31 19.41
N LEU A 127 -14.06 -9.18 20.05
CA LEU A 127 -13.12 -8.19 19.51
C LEU A 127 -11.72 -8.76 19.32
N SER A 128 -11.20 -9.51 20.30
CA SER A 128 -9.89 -10.14 20.22
C SER A 128 -9.84 -11.21 19.14
N MET A 129 -10.94 -11.95 18.91
CA MET A 129 -11.02 -12.92 17.82
C MET A 129 -10.95 -12.23 16.46
N VAL A 130 -11.73 -11.16 16.26
CA VAL A 130 -11.70 -10.36 15.03
C VAL A 130 -10.31 -9.76 14.79
N ASP A 131 -9.72 -9.11 15.81
CA ASP A 131 -8.39 -8.52 15.70
C ASP A 131 -7.33 -9.56 15.31
N ASN A 132 -7.37 -10.74 15.95
CA ASN A 132 -6.41 -11.79 15.68
C ASN A 132 -6.52 -12.32 14.25
N VAL A 133 -7.71 -12.62 13.73
CA VAL A 133 -7.85 -13.14 12.36
C VAL A 133 -7.45 -12.12 11.29
N GLU A 134 -7.71 -10.83 11.53
CA GLU A 134 -7.30 -9.74 10.63
C GLU A 134 -5.79 -9.54 10.63
N ARG A 135 -5.18 -9.42 11.82
CA ARG A 135 -3.73 -9.25 11.95
C ARG A 135 -2.95 -10.47 11.49
N LEU A 136 -3.54 -11.66 11.55
CA LEU A 136 -2.97 -12.90 11.01
C LEU A 136 -3.24 -13.10 9.51
N GLY A 137 -3.94 -12.18 8.84
CA GLY A 137 -4.17 -12.23 7.40
C GLY A 137 -5.01 -13.43 6.94
N ILE A 138 -5.88 -13.94 7.81
CA ILE A 138 -6.77 -15.10 7.57
C ILE A 138 -8.26 -14.72 7.63
N ASP A 139 -8.58 -13.46 7.86
CA ASP A 139 -9.92 -12.88 7.95
C ASP A 139 -10.82 -13.19 6.74
N ARG A 140 -10.27 -13.32 5.53
CA ARG A 140 -11.03 -13.65 4.31
C ARG A 140 -11.91 -14.91 4.45
N HIS A 141 -11.51 -15.84 5.32
CA HIS A 141 -12.22 -17.11 5.55
C HIS A 141 -13.38 -16.98 6.55
N PHE A 142 -13.44 -15.85 7.27
CA PHE A 142 -14.31 -15.66 8.43
C PHE A 142 -15.15 -14.38 8.33
N GLN A 143 -15.40 -13.87 7.11
CA GLN A 143 -16.11 -12.59 6.92
C GLN A 143 -17.52 -12.59 7.55
N THR A 144 -18.23 -13.72 7.50
CA THR A 144 -19.55 -13.86 8.13
C THR A 144 -19.44 -13.83 9.65
N GLU A 145 -18.51 -14.58 10.21
CA GLU A 145 -18.26 -14.69 11.65
C GLU A 145 -17.76 -13.37 12.24
N ILE A 146 -16.90 -12.64 11.51
CA ILE A 146 -16.47 -11.28 11.85
C ILE A 146 -17.68 -10.34 11.90
N LYS A 147 -18.53 -10.35 10.86
CA LYS A 147 -19.72 -9.50 10.82
C LYS A 147 -20.67 -9.77 11.99
N VAL A 148 -20.96 -11.04 12.28
CA VAL A 148 -21.78 -11.44 13.43
C VAL A 148 -21.17 -10.97 14.74
N SER A 149 -19.85 -11.12 14.90
CA SER A 149 -19.13 -10.69 16.11
C SER A 149 -19.20 -9.17 16.32
N LEU A 150 -19.04 -8.39 15.24
CA LEU A 150 -19.10 -6.93 15.31
C LEU A 150 -20.53 -6.41 15.48
N ASP A 151 -21.53 -7.05 14.86
CA ASP A 151 -22.94 -6.73 15.10
C ASP A 151 -23.32 -6.98 16.57
N TYR A 152 -22.83 -8.08 17.15
CA TYR A 152 -23.00 -8.37 18.57
C TYR A 152 -22.40 -7.27 19.45
N VAL A 153 -21.11 -6.95 19.26
CA VAL A 153 -20.44 -5.90 20.06
C VAL A 153 -21.12 -4.54 19.89
N TYR A 154 -21.48 -4.17 18.66
CA TYR A 154 -22.15 -2.90 18.37
C TYR A 154 -23.51 -2.79 19.08
N SER A 155 -24.23 -3.90 19.26
CA SER A 155 -25.51 -3.90 19.96
C SER A 155 -25.44 -3.50 21.44
N TYR A 156 -24.24 -3.63 22.06
CA TYR A 156 -23.96 -3.18 23.43
C TYR A 156 -23.16 -1.88 23.47
N TRP A 157 -22.86 -1.28 22.32
CA TRP A 157 -22.10 -0.04 22.27
C TRP A 157 -22.88 1.11 22.92
N SER A 158 -22.21 1.86 23.81
CA SER A 158 -22.78 3.04 24.45
C SER A 158 -21.96 4.29 24.15
N GLU A 159 -22.55 5.47 24.33
CA GLU A 159 -21.84 6.77 24.24
C GLU A 159 -20.71 6.88 25.28
N LYS A 160 -20.78 6.06 26.35
CA LYS A 160 -19.75 5.90 27.37
C LYS A 160 -18.90 4.66 27.12
N GLY A 161 -18.82 4.15 25.90
CA GLY A 161 -17.98 3.01 25.56
C GLY A 161 -18.51 1.70 26.12
N ILE A 162 -17.63 0.71 26.23
CA ILE A 162 -18.01 -0.66 26.62
C ILE A 162 -16.99 -1.24 27.60
N GLY A 163 -17.48 -2.08 28.51
CA GLY A 163 -16.64 -2.96 29.33
C GLY A 163 -16.26 -4.22 28.57
N PRO A 164 -15.47 -5.12 29.19
CA PRO A 164 -15.01 -6.34 28.52
C PRO A 164 -16.13 -7.35 28.32
N GLY A 165 -17.25 -7.24 29.05
CA GLY A 165 -18.42 -8.09 28.88
C GLY A 165 -19.76 -7.38 29.03
N ARG A 166 -20.83 -8.01 28.54
CA ARG A 166 -22.18 -7.41 28.42
C ARG A 166 -22.81 -6.98 29.75
N ASP A 167 -22.51 -7.71 30.83
CA ASP A 167 -23.06 -7.47 32.17
C ASP A 167 -22.21 -6.45 32.96
N ILE A 168 -21.09 -5.98 32.38
CA ILE A 168 -20.20 -5.00 32.99
C ILE A 168 -20.56 -3.60 32.49
N VAL A 169 -21.19 -2.82 33.38
CA VAL A 169 -21.63 -1.45 33.07
C VAL A 169 -20.46 -0.47 32.95
N CYS A 170 -19.33 -0.76 33.61
CA CYS A 170 -18.17 0.14 33.60
C CYS A 170 -17.34 -0.09 32.34
N ALA A 171 -17.21 0.95 31.52
CA ALA A 171 -16.34 0.90 30.35
C ALA A 171 -14.87 0.86 30.75
N ASP A 172 -14.09 0.07 30.00
CA ASP A 172 -12.65 0.04 30.12
C ASP A 172 -11.99 0.53 28.83
N LEU A 173 -10.82 1.16 28.97
CA LEU A 173 -10.11 1.80 27.87
C LEU A 173 -9.66 0.78 26.80
N ASN A 174 -9.25 -0.43 27.21
CA ASN A 174 -8.75 -1.43 26.27
C ASN A 174 -9.85 -1.93 25.34
N THR A 175 -10.97 -2.38 25.91
CA THR A 175 -12.10 -2.91 25.14
C THR A 175 -12.75 -1.81 24.31
N THR A 176 -12.90 -0.61 24.88
CA THR A 176 -13.46 0.54 24.14
C THR A 176 -12.58 0.94 22.97
N ALA A 177 -11.25 1.05 23.14
CA ALA A 177 -10.35 1.43 22.05
C ALA A 177 -10.30 0.37 20.94
N LEU A 178 -10.22 -0.91 21.31
CA LEU A 178 -10.23 -2.01 20.36
C LEU A 178 -11.56 -2.06 19.58
N GLY A 179 -12.68 -1.98 20.30
CA GLY A 179 -14.02 -1.95 19.71
C GLY A 179 -14.24 -0.76 18.78
N PHE A 180 -13.85 0.43 19.22
CA PHE A 180 -13.92 1.64 18.40
C PHE A 180 -13.18 1.46 17.07
N ARG A 181 -11.93 0.97 17.11
CA ARG A 181 -11.12 0.77 15.91
C ARG A 181 -11.77 -0.22 14.95
N LEU A 182 -12.12 -1.41 15.44
CA LEU A 182 -12.68 -2.47 14.59
C LEU A 182 -14.04 -2.06 14.03
N LEU A 183 -14.95 -1.54 14.85
CA LEU A 183 -16.26 -1.09 14.39
C LEU A 183 -16.14 0.01 13.33
N ARG A 184 -15.27 1.01 13.55
CA ARG A 184 -15.07 2.08 12.55
C ARG A 184 -14.49 1.55 11.24
N LEU A 185 -13.48 0.66 11.30
CA LEU A 185 -12.87 0.05 10.10
C LEU A 185 -13.85 -0.82 9.31
N HIS A 186 -14.89 -1.34 9.97
CA HIS A 186 -15.97 -2.12 9.35
C HIS A 186 -17.21 -1.28 8.98
N GLY A 187 -17.11 0.05 9.06
CA GLY A 187 -18.14 0.97 8.55
C GLY A 187 -19.29 1.25 9.50
N TYR A 188 -19.14 0.94 10.79
CA TYR A 188 -20.08 1.40 11.81
C TYR A 188 -19.79 2.87 12.14
N THR A 189 -20.85 3.63 12.39
CA THR A 189 -20.74 5.04 12.78
C THR A 189 -20.28 5.12 14.23
N MET A 190 -19.01 5.50 14.45
CA MET A 190 -18.40 5.61 15.77
C MET A 190 -18.04 7.06 16.08
N PHE A 191 -18.39 7.54 17.29
CA PHE A 191 -18.05 8.87 17.76
C PHE A 191 -16.86 8.82 18.74
N PRO A 192 -15.84 9.67 18.57
CA PRO A 192 -14.63 9.60 19.37
C PRO A 192 -14.79 10.19 20.78
N ASP A 193 -15.90 10.90 21.04
CA ASP A 193 -16.25 11.46 22.35
C ASP A 193 -16.31 10.39 23.46
N VAL A 194 -16.44 9.12 23.06
CA VAL A 194 -16.30 7.95 23.94
C VAL A 194 -15.00 7.96 24.76
N PHE A 195 -13.95 8.63 24.27
CA PHE A 195 -12.67 8.71 24.95
C PHE A 195 -12.58 9.84 26.00
N GLU A 196 -13.52 10.79 25.99
CA GLU A 196 -13.55 11.89 26.97
C GLU A 196 -13.69 11.40 28.41
N GLN A 197 -14.46 10.32 28.63
CA GLN A 197 -14.66 9.75 29.96
C GLN A 197 -13.38 9.16 30.57
N PHE A 198 -12.39 8.80 29.74
CA PHE A 198 -11.13 8.25 30.22
C PHE A 198 -10.14 9.35 30.60
N LYS A 199 -10.51 10.64 30.48
CA LYS A 199 -9.67 11.75 30.90
C LYS A 199 -9.79 12.00 32.41
N ASP A 200 -8.66 12.36 33.02
CA ASP A 200 -8.52 12.84 34.39
C ASP A 200 -9.03 14.29 34.51
N GLN A 201 -9.01 14.84 35.72
CA GLN A 201 -9.42 16.23 35.98
C GLN A 201 -8.54 17.28 35.28
N MET A 202 -7.36 16.89 34.78
CA MET A 202 -6.46 17.74 34.00
C MET A 202 -6.69 17.60 32.49
N GLY A 203 -7.71 16.82 32.08
CA GLY A 203 -8.01 16.56 30.67
C GLY A 203 -7.07 15.56 29.99
N ARG A 204 -6.26 14.81 30.74
CA ARG A 204 -5.33 13.81 30.20
C ARG A 204 -5.88 12.41 30.42
N ILE A 205 -5.63 11.48 29.53
CA ILE A 205 -6.11 10.10 29.71
C ILE A 205 -5.57 9.52 31.03
N ALA A 206 -6.47 9.14 31.92
CA ALA A 206 -6.20 8.63 33.25
C ALA A 206 -5.48 7.28 33.12
N CYS A 207 -4.19 7.28 33.42
CA CYS A 207 -3.36 6.09 33.39
C CYS A 207 -2.57 5.99 34.70
N SER A 208 -2.48 4.78 35.28
CA SER A 208 -1.64 4.55 36.45
C SER A 208 -0.16 4.75 36.08
N THR A 209 0.67 5.20 37.02
CA THR A 209 2.13 5.26 36.82
C THR A 209 2.77 3.87 36.78
N ASN A 210 2.07 2.83 37.24
CA ASN A 210 2.55 1.45 37.19
C ASN A 210 2.30 0.88 35.79
N GLN A 211 3.34 0.84 34.97
CA GLN A 211 3.32 0.28 33.61
C GLN A 211 3.18 -1.25 33.61
N THR A 212 2.03 -1.77 34.03
CA THR A 212 1.71 -3.19 33.87
C THR A 212 1.50 -3.54 32.40
N GLU A 213 1.79 -4.77 31.98
CA GLU A 213 1.57 -5.20 30.59
C GLU A 213 0.14 -4.98 30.12
N ARG A 214 -0.86 -5.27 30.98
CA ARG A 214 -2.28 -5.02 30.68
C ARG A 214 -2.54 -3.54 30.37
N GLN A 215 -1.95 -2.65 31.16
CA GLN A 215 -2.12 -1.22 30.94
C GLN A 215 -1.43 -0.77 29.65
N ILE A 216 -0.22 -1.26 29.38
CA ILE A 216 0.50 -0.94 28.15
C ILE A 216 -0.30 -1.41 26.92
N SER A 217 -0.86 -2.63 26.94
CA SER A 217 -1.72 -3.15 25.87
C SER A 217 -2.97 -2.30 25.66
N SER A 218 -3.57 -1.77 26.74
CA SER A 218 -4.69 -0.84 26.65
C SER A 218 -4.30 0.45 25.91
N ILE A 219 -3.14 1.02 26.23
CA ILE A 219 -2.63 2.23 25.58
C ILE A 219 -2.21 1.97 24.13
N LEU A 220 -1.70 0.77 23.83
CA LEU A 220 -1.42 0.36 22.45
C LEU A 220 -2.69 0.29 21.60
N ASN A 221 -3.80 -0.24 22.14
CA ASN A 221 -5.07 -0.25 21.44
C ASN A 221 -5.64 1.16 21.24
N LEU A 222 -5.48 2.04 22.23
CA LEU A 222 -5.81 3.46 22.09
C LEU A 222 -4.99 4.13 20.98
N PHE A 223 -3.68 3.88 20.91
CA PHE A 223 -2.85 4.37 19.82
C PHE A 223 -3.31 3.86 18.46
N ARG A 224 -3.57 2.55 18.32
CA ARG A 224 -4.11 1.99 17.08
C ARG A 224 -5.43 2.63 16.67
N ALA A 225 -6.31 2.93 17.64
CA ALA A 225 -7.57 3.64 17.39
C ALA A 225 -7.33 5.10 16.96
N SER A 226 -6.37 5.80 17.57
CA SER A 226 -6.09 7.20 17.23
C SER A 226 -5.57 7.37 15.81
N LEU A 227 -4.90 6.37 15.24
CA LEU A 227 -4.35 6.40 13.87
C LEU A 227 -5.43 6.43 12.77
N ILE A 228 -6.70 6.15 13.09
CA ILE A 228 -7.83 6.21 12.15
C ILE A 228 -8.72 7.45 12.34
N ALA A 229 -8.15 8.51 12.94
CA ALA A 229 -8.84 9.77 13.21
C ALA A 229 -9.25 10.52 11.94
N PHE A 230 -10.32 11.31 12.06
CA PHE A 230 -10.74 12.32 11.09
C PHE A 230 -10.21 13.73 11.47
N PRO A 231 -10.18 14.69 10.54
CA PRO A 231 -9.50 15.98 10.74
C PRO A 231 -10.03 16.83 11.90
N TRP A 232 -11.32 16.70 12.25
CA TRP A 232 -11.96 17.50 13.30
C TRP A 232 -12.02 16.80 14.67
N GLU A 233 -11.52 15.56 14.77
CA GLU A 233 -11.60 14.75 15.99
C GLU A 233 -10.46 15.08 16.96
N LYS A 234 -10.56 16.23 17.65
CA LYS A 234 -9.53 16.71 18.60
C LYS A 234 -9.18 15.68 19.68
N VAL A 235 -10.17 14.98 20.22
CA VAL A 235 -9.95 13.94 21.23
C VAL A 235 -9.08 12.79 20.71
N MET A 236 -9.16 12.47 19.42
CA MET A 236 -8.33 11.44 18.80
C MET A 236 -6.89 11.92 18.61
N GLU A 237 -6.71 13.19 18.27
CA GLU A 237 -5.39 13.82 18.22
C GLU A 237 -4.72 13.87 19.60
N GLU A 238 -5.47 14.25 20.63
CA GLU A 238 -5.00 14.18 22.02
C GLU A 238 -4.63 12.76 22.44
N ALA A 239 -5.47 11.77 22.09
CA ALA A 239 -5.21 10.35 22.34
C ALA A 239 -3.94 9.87 21.62
N GLU A 240 -3.71 10.31 20.37
CA GLU A 240 -2.50 9.97 19.61
C GLU A 240 -1.25 10.53 20.28
N ILE A 241 -1.24 11.83 20.62
CA ILE A 241 -0.10 12.50 21.26
C ILE A 241 0.24 11.81 22.58
N PHE A 242 -0.77 11.60 23.42
CA PHE A 242 -0.60 10.96 24.71
C PHE A 242 -0.09 9.52 24.59
N SER A 243 -0.76 8.68 23.80
CA SER A 243 -0.41 7.27 23.67
C SER A 243 0.95 7.07 23.01
N THR A 244 1.33 7.92 22.05
CA THR A 244 2.67 7.92 21.46
C THR A 244 3.75 8.19 22.51
N ALA A 245 3.56 9.20 23.36
CA ALA A 245 4.51 9.53 24.42
C ALA A 245 4.62 8.38 25.44
N TYR A 246 3.50 7.85 25.91
CA TYR A 246 3.44 6.75 26.87
C TYR A 246 4.14 5.49 26.34
N LEU A 247 3.87 5.09 25.10
CA LEU A 247 4.44 3.89 24.50
C LEU A 247 5.95 4.02 24.26
N LYS A 248 6.42 5.21 23.87
CA LYS A 248 7.86 5.49 23.75
C LYS A 248 8.59 5.41 25.10
N GLU A 249 7.96 5.89 26.17
CA GLU A 249 8.48 5.75 27.53
C GLU A 249 8.48 4.28 27.98
N ALA A 250 7.37 3.57 27.76
CA ALA A 250 7.25 2.15 28.09
C ALA A 250 8.33 1.29 27.40
N LEU A 251 8.68 1.60 26.15
CA LEU A 251 9.78 0.90 25.44
C LEU A 251 11.16 1.05 26.10
N GLN A 252 11.36 2.06 26.95
CA GLN A 252 12.62 2.26 27.68
C GLN A 252 12.65 1.47 29.00
N THR A 253 11.50 1.05 29.52
CA THR A 253 11.36 0.45 30.85
C THR A 253 11.07 -1.04 30.80
N ILE A 254 10.31 -1.52 29.80
CA ILE A 254 9.96 -2.93 29.67
C ILE A 254 11.10 -3.75 29.03
N PRO A 255 11.26 -5.03 29.41
CA PRO A 255 12.22 -5.90 28.74
C PRO A 255 11.80 -6.17 27.28
N VAL A 256 12.77 -6.62 26.47
CA VAL A 256 12.47 -7.11 25.12
C VAL A 256 11.52 -8.30 25.22
N SER A 257 10.30 -8.12 24.71
CA SER A 257 9.22 -9.10 24.76
C SER A 257 8.37 -9.04 23.48
N SER A 258 7.38 -9.93 23.38
CA SER A 258 6.37 -9.86 22.33
C SER A 258 5.65 -8.51 22.31
N LEU A 259 5.28 -8.01 23.48
CA LEU A 259 4.64 -6.72 23.66
C LEU A 259 5.54 -5.56 23.21
N SER A 260 6.82 -5.54 23.62
CA SER A 260 7.73 -4.46 23.24
C SER A 260 7.96 -4.41 21.72
N ARG A 261 8.05 -5.58 21.07
CA ARG A 261 8.18 -5.70 19.61
C ARG A 261 6.93 -5.23 18.88
N GLU A 262 5.75 -5.57 19.41
CA GLU A 262 4.49 -5.08 18.84
C GLU A 262 4.40 -3.55 18.93
N ILE A 263 4.74 -2.97 20.08
CA ILE A 263 4.74 -1.51 20.26
C ILE A 263 5.70 -0.84 19.28
N GLN A 264 6.92 -1.38 19.15
CA GLN A 264 7.92 -0.85 18.23
C GLN A 264 7.39 -0.90 16.78
N TYR A 265 6.78 -2.01 16.36
CA TYR A 265 6.22 -2.16 15.03
C TYR A 265 5.12 -1.13 14.74
N VAL A 266 4.14 -0.98 15.63
CA VAL A 266 2.98 -0.12 15.41
C VAL A 266 3.39 1.36 15.42
N LEU A 267 4.29 1.77 16.34
CA LEU A 267 4.84 3.14 16.36
C LEU A 267 5.61 3.47 15.08
N ASP A 268 6.30 2.48 14.54
CA ASP A 268 7.20 2.66 13.41
C ASP A 268 6.45 2.70 12.06
N TYR A 269 5.46 1.83 11.84
CA TYR A 269 4.70 1.82 10.57
C TYR A 269 3.43 2.66 10.60
N ARG A 270 2.78 2.82 11.76
CA ARG A 270 1.45 3.44 11.87
C ARG A 270 0.45 2.81 10.88
N TRP A 271 -0.77 3.35 10.75
CA TRP A 271 -1.78 2.70 9.91
C TRP A 271 -1.57 2.93 8.40
N HIS A 272 -1.17 4.13 8.00
CA HIS A 272 -1.10 4.55 6.59
C HIS A 272 0.16 4.07 5.84
N SER A 273 1.12 3.42 6.51
CA SER A 273 2.33 2.85 5.88
C SER A 273 2.63 1.40 6.28
N ASP A 274 1.83 0.84 7.18
CA ASP A 274 1.83 -0.59 7.48
C ASP A 274 1.36 -1.40 6.26
N LEU A 275 1.90 -2.58 6.05
CA LEU A 275 1.48 -3.48 4.98
C LEU A 275 0.83 -4.71 5.63
N PRO A 276 -0.44 -5.06 5.31
CA PRO A 276 -1.11 -6.21 5.91
C PRO A 276 -0.29 -7.50 5.93
N ARG A 277 0.45 -7.79 4.86
CA ARG A 277 1.33 -8.96 4.78
C ARG A 277 2.51 -8.90 5.75
N LEU A 278 3.09 -7.72 5.93
CA LEU A 278 4.20 -7.49 6.84
C LEU A 278 3.72 -7.55 8.29
N GLU A 279 2.55 -6.99 8.59
CA GLU A 279 1.90 -7.11 9.90
C GLU A 279 1.65 -8.59 10.20
N THR A 280 1.06 -9.31 9.24
CA THR A 280 0.83 -10.76 9.34
C THR A 280 2.12 -11.53 9.65
N ARG A 281 3.18 -11.32 8.87
CA ARG A 281 4.46 -12.01 9.10
C ARG A 281 5.00 -11.70 10.50
N THR A 282 5.01 -10.42 10.87
CA THR A 282 5.56 -9.97 12.14
C THR A 282 4.75 -10.49 13.32
N TYR A 283 3.42 -10.53 13.19
CA TYR A 283 2.54 -11.02 14.24
C TYR A 283 2.65 -12.55 14.43
N ILE A 284 2.79 -13.30 13.34
CA ILE A 284 3.12 -14.74 13.39
C ILE A 284 4.45 -14.97 14.12
N ASP A 285 5.49 -14.19 13.79
CA ASP A 285 6.80 -14.31 14.43
C ASP A 285 6.71 -14.04 15.94
N ILE A 286 5.94 -13.01 16.35
CA ILE A 286 5.70 -12.65 17.75
C ILE A 286 4.97 -13.79 18.50
N LEU A 287 3.87 -14.32 17.95
CA LEU A 287 3.09 -15.38 18.61
C LEU A 287 3.87 -16.70 18.69
N ARG A 288 4.71 -17.01 17.71
CA ARG A 288 5.56 -18.21 17.73
C ARG A 288 6.56 -18.18 18.90
N GLU A 289 7.17 -17.03 19.18
CA GLU A 289 8.10 -16.89 20.29
C GLU A 289 7.39 -17.00 21.66
N ASN A 290 6.16 -16.48 21.76
CA ASN A 290 5.33 -16.69 22.95
C ASN A 290 5.05 -18.19 23.16
N ALA A 291 4.73 -18.94 22.10
CA ALA A 291 4.51 -20.39 22.18
C ALA A 291 5.73 -21.19 22.67
N THR A 292 6.94 -20.69 22.42
CA THR A 292 8.17 -21.34 22.91
C THR A 292 8.46 -21.04 24.37
N ASN A 293 7.96 -19.91 24.89
CA ASN A 293 8.24 -19.45 26.25
C ASN A 293 7.10 -19.76 27.23
N GLU A 294 5.86 -19.86 26.76
CA GLU A 294 4.64 -20.04 27.53
C GLU A 294 3.64 -20.95 26.79
N THR A 295 2.79 -21.67 27.52
CA THR A 295 1.67 -22.40 26.90
C THR A 295 0.64 -21.42 26.36
N LEU A 296 0.60 -21.27 25.04
CA LEU A 296 -0.52 -20.59 24.36
C LEU A 296 -1.84 -21.29 24.71
N ASP A 297 -2.91 -20.51 24.80
CA ASP A 297 -4.23 -21.10 24.84
C ASP A 297 -4.54 -21.80 23.50
N MET A 298 -5.38 -22.84 23.56
CA MET A 298 -5.71 -23.69 22.41
C MET A 298 -6.27 -22.89 21.23
N LYS A 299 -6.99 -21.78 21.47
CA LYS A 299 -7.54 -20.94 20.39
C LYS A 299 -6.40 -20.23 19.66
N THR A 300 -5.47 -19.63 20.38
CA THR A 300 -4.31 -18.94 19.78
C THR A 300 -3.42 -19.90 19.00
N GLU A 301 -3.22 -21.13 19.49
CA GLU A 301 -2.47 -22.17 18.77
C GLU A 301 -3.09 -22.50 17.41
N LYS A 302 -4.41 -22.71 17.35
CA LYS A 302 -5.13 -23.01 16.09
C LYS A 302 -5.11 -21.86 15.09
N LEU A 303 -5.25 -20.63 15.58
CA LEU A 303 -5.13 -19.43 14.75
C LEU A 303 -3.72 -19.31 14.16
N LEU A 304 -2.69 -19.52 14.99
CA LEU A 304 -1.29 -19.47 14.56
C LEU A 304 -0.99 -20.57 13.53
N GLU A 305 -1.45 -21.80 13.76
CA GLU A 305 -1.29 -22.90 12.80
C GLU A 305 -1.92 -22.56 11.44
N LEU A 306 -3.17 -22.08 11.42
CA LEU A 306 -3.84 -21.70 10.18
C LEU A 306 -3.10 -20.57 9.48
N ALA A 307 -2.68 -19.55 10.22
CA ALA A 307 -1.94 -18.41 9.67
C ALA A 307 -0.63 -18.84 9.01
N LYS A 308 0.13 -19.76 9.63
CA LYS A 308 1.38 -20.30 9.05
C LYS A 308 1.13 -21.04 7.74
N VAL A 309 0.11 -21.90 7.70
CA VAL A 309 -0.25 -22.66 6.49
C VAL A 309 -0.70 -21.70 5.38
N GLU A 310 -1.61 -20.79 5.66
CA GLU A 310 -2.12 -19.82 4.69
C GLU A 310 -1.03 -18.87 4.19
N PHE A 311 -0.14 -18.42 5.09
CA PHE A 311 1.02 -17.60 4.72
C PHE A 311 1.89 -18.32 3.69
N ASN A 312 2.13 -19.61 3.88
CA ASN A 312 3.01 -20.42 3.06
C ASN A 312 2.36 -20.86 1.74
N ILE A 313 1.06 -21.14 1.73
CA ILE A 313 0.30 -21.36 0.49
C ILE A 313 0.39 -20.12 -0.40
N PHE A 314 0.13 -18.94 0.17
CA PHE A 314 0.26 -17.68 -0.57
C PHE A 314 1.71 -17.41 -1.00
N ASN A 315 2.71 -17.73 -0.17
CA ASN A 315 4.12 -17.65 -0.56
C ASN A 315 4.44 -18.49 -1.80
N SER A 316 3.89 -19.71 -1.90
CA SER A 316 4.04 -20.54 -3.10
C SER A 316 3.42 -19.89 -4.35
N LEU A 317 2.26 -19.25 -4.20
CA LEU A 317 1.65 -18.49 -5.29
C LEU A 317 2.54 -17.29 -5.69
N GLN A 318 3.08 -16.58 -4.70
CA GLN A 318 3.91 -15.40 -4.95
C GLN A 318 5.15 -15.72 -5.79
N GLN A 319 5.80 -16.86 -5.53
CA GLN A 319 6.95 -17.30 -6.33
C GLN A 319 6.57 -17.56 -7.79
N ASN A 320 5.40 -18.15 -8.05
CA ASN A 320 4.92 -18.39 -9.42
C ASN A 320 4.59 -17.09 -10.14
N GLU A 321 3.96 -16.13 -9.44
CA GLU A 321 3.65 -14.81 -10.00
C GLU A 321 4.92 -14.02 -10.32
N LEU A 322 5.94 -14.05 -9.46
CA LEU A 322 7.25 -13.44 -9.73
C LEU A 322 7.90 -14.01 -11.00
N LYS A 323 7.82 -15.33 -11.22
CA LYS A 323 8.32 -15.94 -12.46
C LYS A 323 7.59 -15.43 -13.70
N CYS A 324 6.28 -15.24 -13.61
CA CYS A 324 5.48 -14.67 -14.70
C CYS A 324 5.89 -13.23 -14.99
N VAL A 325 6.05 -12.40 -13.96
CA VAL A 325 6.51 -11.00 -14.08
C VAL A 325 7.91 -10.94 -14.71
N SER A 326 8.86 -11.74 -14.23
CA SER A 326 10.23 -11.77 -14.74
C SER A 326 10.30 -12.17 -16.23
N ARG A 327 9.52 -13.19 -16.62
CA ARG A 327 9.41 -13.61 -18.04
C ARG A 327 8.82 -12.51 -18.91
N TRP A 328 7.70 -11.91 -18.48
CA TRP A 328 7.07 -10.81 -19.19
C TRP A 328 8.05 -9.65 -19.45
N TRP A 329 8.83 -9.27 -18.43
CA TRP A 329 9.83 -8.22 -18.61
C TRP A 329 10.94 -8.58 -19.58
N LYS A 330 11.48 -9.80 -19.47
CA LYS A 330 12.55 -10.30 -20.33
C LYS A 330 12.11 -10.44 -21.80
N GLU A 331 10.81 -10.61 -22.03
CA GLU A 331 10.21 -10.70 -23.36
C GLU A 331 9.82 -9.34 -23.95
N SER A 332 9.70 -8.30 -23.12
CA SER A 332 9.47 -6.91 -23.55
C SER A 332 10.73 -6.26 -24.15
N GLY A 333 10.60 -5.04 -24.69
CA GLY A 333 11.74 -4.21 -25.11
C GLY A 333 12.54 -3.60 -23.96
N SER A 334 12.09 -3.79 -22.71
CA SER A 334 12.72 -3.18 -21.53
C SER A 334 14.19 -3.56 -21.29
N PRO A 335 14.68 -4.80 -21.55
CA PRO A 335 16.07 -5.15 -21.32
C PRO A 335 17.08 -4.33 -22.16
N ASP A 336 16.65 -3.77 -23.29
CA ASP A 336 17.49 -2.95 -24.18
C ASP A 336 17.60 -1.49 -23.68
N LEU A 337 16.76 -1.08 -22.71
CA LEU A 337 16.75 0.26 -22.13
C LEU A 337 17.76 0.32 -20.97
N THR A 338 18.94 0.90 -21.21
CA THR A 338 20.02 0.94 -20.22
C THR A 338 19.87 2.05 -19.17
N PHE A 339 19.00 3.03 -19.43
CA PHE A 339 18.79 4.19 -18.55
C PHE A 339 17.72 3.96 -17.47
N ILE A 340 16.91 2.91 -17.58
CA ILE A 340 15.76 2.69 -16.69
C ILE A 340 16.14 1.94 -15.41
N ARG A 341 15.42 2.25 -14.33
CA ARG A 341 15.34 1.46 -13.12
C ARG A 341 14.59 0.16 -13.40
N HIS A 342 15.07 -0.93 -12.80
CA HIS A 342 14.39 -2.23 -12.79
C HIS A 342 13.94 -2.53 -11.36
N ARG A 343 12.63 -2.44 -11.09
CA ARG A 343 12.02 -2.49 -9.74
C ARG A 343 10.80 -3.42 -9.60
N GLN A 344 10.71 -4.43 -10.45
CA GLN A 344 9.49 -5.24 -10.55
C GLN A 344 9.24 -6.11 -9.33
N VAL A 345 10.29 -6.67 -8.74
CA VAL A 345 10.19 -7.49 -7.53
C VAL A 345 9.77 -6.61 -6.35
N GLU A 346 10.26 -5.38 -6.29
CA GLU A 346 9.90 -4.39 -5.29
C GLU A 346 8.43 -3.97 -5.43
N PHE A 347 7.96 -3.63 -6.63
CA PHE A 347 6.54 -3.34 -6.87
C PHE A 347 5.65 -4.56 -6.58
N TYR A 348 6.11 -5.76 -6.93
CA TYR A 348 5.40 -7.00 -6.63
C TYR A 348 5.27 -7.21 -5.11
N THR A 349 6.33 -6.90 -4.37
CA THR A 349 6.35 -6.98 -2.91
C THR A 349 5.35 -6.01 -2.29
N LEU A 350 5.23 -4.78 -2.82
CA LEU A 350 4.23 -3.83 -2.35
C LEU A 350 2.80 -4.33 -2.58
N VAL A 351 2.48 -4.77 -3.79
CA VAL A 351 1.09 -5.16 -4.13
C VAL A 351 0.68 -6.46 -3.45
N SER A 352 1.58 -7.44 -3.36
CA SER A 352 1.35 -8.65 -2.55
C SER A 352 1.36 -8.36 -1.04
N GLY A 353 1.93 -7.22 -0.65
CA GLY A 353 1.90 -6.68 0.70
C GLY A 353 0.51 -6.21 1.14
N ILE A 354 -0.32 -5.77 0.19
CA ILE A 354 -1.61 -5.13 0.44
C ILE A 354 -2.83 -5.96 0.04
N ASP A 355 -2.63 -6.98 -0.79
CA ASP A 355 -3.68 -7.89 -1.24
C ASP A 355 -3.16 -9.34 -1.31
N MET A 356 -3.61 -10.14 -0.35
CA MET A 356 -3.17 -11.52 -0.15
C MET A 356 -4.18 -12.55 -0.69
N GLU A 357 -5.21 -12.10 -1.42
CA GLU A 357 -6.27 -12.97 -1.92
C GLU A 357 -5.79 -13.78 -3.14
N PRO A 358 -5.76 -15.13 -3.11
CA PRO A 358 -5.20 -15.93 -4.19
C PRO A 358 -5.83 -15.66 -5.57
N LYS A 359 -7.17 -15.48 -5.63
CA LYS A 359 -7.89 -15.21 -6.90
C LYS A 359 -7.54 -13.87 -7.56
N ARG A 360 -6.87 -12.94 -6.85
CA ARG A 360 -6.52 -11.60 -7.34
C ARG A 360 -5.13 -11.53 -8.00
N SER A 361 -4.64 -12.64 -8.55
CA SER A 361 -3.35 -12.70 -9.26
C SER A 361 -3.22 -11.65 -10.38
N THR A 362 -4.27 -11.50 -11.19
CA THR A 362 -4.31 -10.52 -12.28
C THR A 362 -4.17 -9.07 -11.77
N PHE A 363 -4.79 -8.73 -10.64
CA PHE A 363 -4.63 -7.42 -10.00
C PHE A 363 -3.16 -7.16 -9.64
N ARG A 364 -2.51 -8.11 -8.96
CA ARG A 364 -1.10 -7.99 -8.55
C ARG A 364 -0.15 -7.86 -9.73
N ILE A 365 -0.26 -8.74 -10.73
CA ILE A 365 0.61 -8.70 -11.91
C ILE A 365 0.42 -7.39 -12.68
N ASN A 366 -0.81 -6.94 -12.84
CA ASN A 366 -1.11 -5.72 -13.61
C ASN A 366 -0.61 -4.46 -12.90
N PHE A 367 -0.70 -4.40 -11.57
CA PHE A 367 -0.06 -3.34 -10.79
C PHE A 367 1.44 -3.25 -11.11
N VAL A 368 2.15 -4.38 -11.10
CA VAL A 368 3.59 -4.40 -11.40
C VAL A 368 3.88 -3.92 -12.82
N LYS A 369 3.12 -4.38 -13.81
CA LYS A 369 3.28 -3.94 -15.20
C LYS A 369 3.13 -2.42 -15.33
N ILE A 370 2.09 -1.85 -14.70
CA ILE A 370 1.83 -0.41 -14.76
C ILE A 370 2.90 0.39 -14.02
N CYS A 371 3.31 -0.03 -12.82
CA CYS A 371 4.39 0.63 -12.09
C CYS A 371 5.74 0.54 -12.82
N HIS A 372 5.98 -0.54 -13.57
CA HIS A 372 7.14 -0.64 -14.46
C HIS A 372 7.10 0.40 -15.59
N PHE A 373 5.96 0.61 -16.24
CA PHE A 373 5.83 1.68 -17.24
C PHE A 373 5.93 3.08 -16.64
N VAL A 374 5.34 3.31 -15.46
CA VAL A 374 5.55 4.54 -14.68
C VAL A 374 7.03 4.81 -14.48
N THR A 375 7.81 3.77 -14.12
CA THR A 375 9.26 3.87 -13.94
C THR A 375 9.98 4.25 -15.24
N ILE A 376 9.65 3.58 -16.36
CA ILE A 376 10.24 3.90 -17.66
C ILE A 376 9.98 5.36 -18.03
N LEU A 377 8.73 5.82 -17.86
CA LEU A 377 8.32 7.17 -18.22
C LEU A 377 8.98 8.20 -17.30
N ASP A 378 9.08 7.91 -15.99
CA ASP A 378 9.78 8.75 -15.01
C ASP A 378 11.26 8.92 -15.39
N ASP A 379 11.97 7.81 -15.60
CA ASP A 379 13.38 7.83 -16.02
C ASP A 379 13.61 8.56 -17.34
N MET A 380 12.69 8.36 -18.29
CA MET A 380 12.76 8.98 -19.61
C MET A 380 12.53 10.48 -19.54
N TYR A 381 11.51 10.96 -18.82
CA TYR A 381 11.19 12.39 -18.75
C TYR A 381 12.15 13.16 -17.84
N ASP A 382 12.60 12.53 -16.76
CA ASP A 382 13.49 13.19 -15.82
C ASP A 382 14.95 13.15 -16.31
N THR A 383 15.47 11.97 -16.68
CA THR A 383 16.91 11.79 -16.80
C THR A 383 17.44 11.45 -18.18
N PHE A 384 16.63 11.18 -19.21
CA PHE A 384 17.17 10.67 -20.48
C PHE A 384 16.70 11.40 -21.74
N GLY A 385 15.40 11.66 -21.87
CA GLY A 385 14.81 12.31 -23.03
C GLY A 385 15.13 13.79 -23.10
N THR A 386 15.32 14.30 -24.32
CA THR A 386 15.39 15.75 -24.55
C THR A 386 13.99 16.34 -24.61
N ILE A 387 13.82 17.63 -24.29
CA ILE A 387 12.51 18.29 -24.29
C ILE A 387 11.76 18.11 -25.62
N ASP A 388 12.44 18.18 -26.76
CA ASP A 388 11.80 18.00 -28.06
C ASP A 388 11.34 16.55 -28.28
N GLU A 389 12.14 15.56 -27.88
CA GLU A 389 11.73 14.15 -27.89
C GLU A 389 10.53 13.90 -26.97
N LEU A 390 10.53 14.48 -25.76
CA LEU A 390 9.44 14.34 -24.79
C LEU A 390 8.13 14.95 -25.30
N ARG A 391 8.19 16.10 -26.00
CA ARG A 391 7.02 16.69 -26.67
C ARG A 391 6.44 15.77 -27.73
N LEU A 392 7.30 15.15 -28.54
CA LEU A 392 6.87 14.17 -29.55
C LEU A 392 6.24 12.94 -28.91
N PHE A 393 6.83 12.41 -27.83
CA PHE A 393 6.29 11.27 -27.11
C PHE A 393 4.94 11.57 -26.47
N THR A 394 4.81 12.70 -25.78
CA THR A 394 3.53 13.17 -25.21
C THR A 394 2.46 13.28 -26.31
N ALA A 395 2.80 13.87 -27.46
CA ALA A 395 1.87 13.97 -28.60
C ALA A 395 1.46 12.60 -29.15
N ALA A 396 2.40 11.64 -29.23
CA ALA A 396 2.12 10.28 -29.68
C ALA A 396 1.16 9.55 -28.73
N VAL A 397 1.31 9.70 -27.41
CA VAL A 397 0.40 9.12 -26.41
C VAL A 397 -0.98 9.75 -26.48
N LYS A 398 -1.08 11.07 -26.66
CA LYS A 398 -2.37 11.75 -26.89
C LYS A 398 -3.10 11.21 -28.12
N ARG A 399 -2.37 11.02 -29.23
CA ARG A 399 -2.93 10.47 -30.47
C ARG A 399 -3.38 9.01 -30.31
N TRP A 400 -2.65 8.22 -29.51
CA TRP A 400 -2.95 6.82 -29.19
C TRP A 400 -3.15 5.93 -30.43
N ASP A 401 -2.17 5.95 -31.34
CA ASP A 401 -2.16 5.19 -32.60
C ASP A 401 -0.75 4.65 -32.87
N LYS A 402 -0.63 3.37 -33.27
CA LYS A 402 0.67 2.73 -33.57
C LYS A 402 1.52 3.49 -34.60
N SER A 403 0.89 4.18 -35.56
CA SER A 403 1.58 5.01 -36.56
C SER A 403 2.21 6.28 -35.99
N ALA A 404 1.89 6.67 -34.74
CA ALA A 404 2.52 7.83 -34.09
C ALA A 404 4.04 7.64 -33.83
N THR A 405 4.54 6.42 -34.00
CA THR A 405 5.96 6.06 -33.86
C THR A 405 6.86 6.64 -34.95
N GLU A 406 6.33 7.08 -36.08
CA GLU A 406 7.12 7.58 -37.22
C GLU A 406 8.01 8.77 -36.87
N CYS A 407 7.56 9.64 -35.96
CA CYS A 407 8.30 10.83 -35.53
C CYS A 407 9.19 10.60 -34.31
N LEU A 408 9.16 9.41 -33.70
CA LEU A 408 9.88 9.13 -32.45
C LEU A 408 11.30 8.61 -32.72
N PRO A 409 12.27 8.92 -31.84
CA PRO A 409 13.54 8.20 -31.78
C PRO A 409 13.32 6.69 -31.56
N GLU A 410 14.26 5.86 -32.02
CA GLU A 410 14.07 4.40 -32.03
C GLU A 410 13.77 3.79 -30.65
N TYR A 411 14.47 4.25 -29.60
CA TYR A 411 14.21 3.76 -28.23
C TYR A 411 12.79 4.11 -27.74
N MET A 412 12.29 5.30 -28.09
CA MET A 412 10.94 5.74 -27.75
C MET A 412 9.87 4.97 -28.52
N LYS A 413 10.15 4.53 -29.75
CA LYS A 413 9.21 3.68 -30.51
C LYS A 413 8.94 2.37 -29.76
N GLY A 414 9.99 1.72 -29.25
CA GLY A 414 9.85 0.50 -28.46
C GLY A 414 9.01 0.72 -27.20
N VAL A 415 9.35 1.75 -26.42
CA VAL A 415 8.59 2.14 -25.21
C VAL A 415 7.12 2.40 -25.54
N TYR A 416 6.85 3.16 -26.61
CA TYR A 416 5.49 3.50 -27.02
C TYR A 416 4.68 2.27 -27.41
N ILE A 417 5.24 1.37 -28.22
CA ILE A 417 4.54 0.15 -28.66
C ILE A 417 4.25 -0.77 -27.48
N ASP A 418 5.23 -0.99 -26.60
CA ASP A 418 5.06 -1.83 -25.41
C ASP A 418 3.99 -1.26 -24.45
N LEU A 419 4.00 0.06 -24.23
CA LEU A 419 2.98 0.76 -23.44
C LEU A 419 1.60 0.64 -24.08
N TYR A 420 1.51 0.92 -25.38
CA TYR A 420 0.26 0.85 -26.14
C TYR A 420 -0.34 -0.55 -26.05
N GLU A 421 0.44 -1.59 -26.36
CA GLU A 421 -0.05 -2.96 -26.37
C GLU A 421 -0.48 -3.41 -24.97
N THR A 422 0.33 -3.09 -23.95
CA THR A 422 0.00 -3.44 -22.57
C THR A 422 -1.29 -2.76 -22.12
N VAL A 423 -1.44 -1.44 -22.30
CA VAL A 423 -2.64 -0.71 -21.85
C VAL A 423 -3.89 -1.19 -22.58
N ASN A 424 -3.81 -1.49 -23.88
CA ASN A 424 -4.94 -2.04 -24.64
C ASN A 424 -5.26 -3.49 -24.24
N GLU A 425 -4.27 -4.32 -23.89
CA GLU A 425 -4.49 -5.65 -23.32
C GLU A 425 -5.22 -5.56 -21.98
N LEU A 426 -4.72 -4.70 -21.09
CA LEU A 426 -5.31 -4.47 -19.78
C LEU A 426 -6.77 -4.00 -19.91
N ALA A 427 -7.06 -3.00 -20.75
CA ALA A 427 -8.43 -2.53 -20.95
C ALA A 427 -9.38 -3.64 -21.46
N ARG A 428 -8.90 -4.54 -22.33
CA ARG A 428 -9.67 -5.71 -22.79
C ARG A 428 -9.93 -6.71 -21.66
N GLU A 429 -8.98 -6.88 -20.74
CA GLU A 429 -9.17 -7.75 -19.58
C GLU A 429 -10.17 -7.13 -18.60
N ALA A 430 -10.03 -5.84 -18.27
CA ALA A 430 -10.98 -5.12 -17.43
C ALA A 430 -12.40 -5.09 -18.02
N TYR A 431 -12.56 -5.12 -19.35
CA TYR A 431 -13.90 -5.25 -19.95
C TYR A 431 -14.66 -6.48 -19.43
N LYS A 432 -13.96 -7.60 -19.18
CA LYS A 432 -14.57 -8.85 -18.72
C LYS A 432 -15.11 -8.74 -17.30
N SER A 433 -14.40 -8.04 -16.41
CA SER A 433 -14.80 -7.86 -15.00
C SER A 433 -15.75 -6.67 -14.81
N GLN A 434 -15.58 -5.60 -15.59
CA GLN A 434 -16.32 -4.34 -15.45
C GLN A 434 -17.56 -4.25 -16.34
N GLY A 435 -17.66 -5.09 -17.38
CA GLY A 435 -18.79 -5.09 -18.33
C GLY A 435 -18.88 -3.84 -19.21
N ARG A 436 -17.81 -3.03 -19.30
CA ARG A 436 -17.74 -1.79 -20.09
C ARG A 436 -16.32 -1.51 -20.55
N ASP A 437 -16.18 -0.73 -21.61
CA ASP A 437 -14.87 -0.26 -22.07
C ASP A 437 -14.24 0.66 -21.02
N THR A 438 -13.00 0.36 -20.67
CA THR A 438 -12.21 1.08 -19.67
C THR A 438 -11.01 1.81 -20.27
N LEU A 439 -10.73 1.66 -21.56
CA LEU A 439 -9.53 2.18 -22.22
C LEU A 439 -9.42 3.70 -22.10
N ASN A 440 -10.54 4.42 -22.23
CA ASN A 440 -10.53 5.89 -22.17
C ASN A 440 -10.14 6.43 -20.79
N TYR A 441 -10.47 5.74 -19.70
CA TYR A 441 -10.02 6.13 -18.36
C TYR A 441 -8.50 6.04 -18.24
N ALA A 442 -7.91 4.93 -18.70
CA ALA A 442 -6.46 4.74 -18.70
C ALA A 442 -5.74 5.76 -19.58
N ARG A 443 -6.28 6.05 -20.77
CA ARG A 443 -5.71 7.04 -21.69
C ARG A 443 -5.71 8.45 -21.11
N GLN A 444 -6.83 8.88 -20.52
CA GLN A 444 -6.92 10.20 -19.89
C GLN A 444 -5.92 10.31 -18.73
N ALA A 445 -5.83 9.27 -17.89
CA ALA A 445 -4.84 9.26 -16.80
C ALA A 445 -3.39 9.36 -17.31
N LEU A 446 -3.05 8.64 -18.38
CA LEU A 446 -1.74 8.71 -19.04
C LEU A 446 -1.47 10.08 -19.68
N GLU A 447 -2.47 10.69 -20.32
CA GLU A 447 -2.34 12.01 -20.92
C GLU A 447 -2.05 13.08 -19.86
N ASP A 448 -2.83 13.10 -18.78
CA ASP A 448 -2.65 14.05 -17.68
C ASP A 448 -1.26 13.88 -17.04
N TYR A 449 -0.85 12.63 -16.83
CA TYR A 449 0.44 12.28 -16.26
C TYR A 449 1.62 12.74 -17.13
N LEU A 450 1.63 12.41 -18.43
CA LEU A 450 2.70 12.86 -19.32
C LEU A 450 2.69 14.37 -19.54
N GLY A 451 1.52 15.01 -19.48
CA GLY A 451 1.41 16.46 -19.43
C GLY A 451 2.13 17.04 -18.21
N SER A 452 1.93 16.42 -17.04
CA SER A 452 2.57 16.85 -15.79
C SER A 452 4.10 16.64 -15.79
N TYR A 453 4.57 15.52 -16.35
CA TYR A 453 6.01 15.26 -16.51
C TYR A 453 6.68 16.17 -17.53
N LEU A 454 6.00 16.48 -18.64
CA LEU A 454 6.52 17.45 -19.59
C LEU A 454 6.69 18.82 -18.93
N LYS A 455 5.75 19.24 -18.08
CA LYS A 455 5.86 20.48 -17.32
C LYS A 455 7.06 20.48 -16.37
N GLU A 456 7.30 19.39 -15.65
CA GLU A 456 8.49 19.22 -14.79
C GLU A 456 9.79 19.25 -15.59
N ALA A 457 9.85 18.57 -16.73
CA ALA A 457 11.00 18.62 -17.62
C ALA A 457 11.28 20.05 -18.12
N GLU A 458 10.24 20.82 -18.45
CA GLU A 458 10.37 22.24 -18.83
C GLU A 458 10.93 23.09 -17.67
N TRP A 459 10.46 22.87 -16.44
CA TRP A 459 11.01 23.53 -15.24
C TRP A 459 12.50 23.23 -15.06
N ILE A 460 12.89 21.97 -15.18
CA ILE A 460 14.30 21.55 -15.10
C ILE A 460 15.12 22.24 -16.19
N SER A 461 14.65 22.21 -17.44
CA SER A 461 15.39 22.78 -18.59
C SER A 461 15.59 24.29 -18.52
N THR A 462 14.65 25.00 -17.88
CA THR A 462 14.67 26.46 -17.73
C THR A 462 15.27 26.93 -16.40
N GLY A 463 15.50 26.00 -15.45
CA GLY A 463 15.81 26.33 -14.06
C GLY A 463 14.67 27.07 -13.35
N TYR A 464 13.44 26.98 -13.88
CA TYR A 464 12.28 27.62 -13.26
C TYR A 464 11.89 26.87 -12.00
N ILE A 465 11.93 27.58 -10.87
CA ILE A 465 11.37 27.10 -9.61
C ILE A 465 9.95 27.67 -9.53
N PRO A 466 8.87 26.86 -9.56
CA PRO A 466 7.48 27.32 -9.40
C PRO A 466 7.20 27.88 -7.99
N THR A 467 5.98 28.37 -7.76
CA THR A 467 5.47 28.54 -6.38
C THR A 467 5.15 27.17 -5.78
N PHE A 468 5.08 27.07 -4.46
CA PHE A 468 4.72 25.82 -3.78
C PHE A 468 3.34 25.31 -4.22
N GLU A 469 2.36 26.21 -4.38
CA GLU A 469 1.03 25.85 -4.86
C GLU A 469 1.07 25.34 -6.32
N GLU A 470 1.74 26.06 -7.22
CA GLU A 470 1.87 25.64 -8.62
C GLU A 470 2.56 24.28 -8.73
N TYR A 471 3.64 24.08 -7.96
CA TYR A 471 4.35 22.82 -7.89
C TYR A 471 3.43 21.69 -7.45
N LEU A 472 2.72 21.88 -6.33
CA LEU A 472 1.90 20.82 -5.74
C LEU A 472 0.72 20.44 -6.66
N VAL A 473 0.10 21.40 -7.34
CA VAL A 473 -0.97 21.10 -8.33
C VAL A 473 -0.48 20.14 -9.41
N ASN A 474 0.72 20.36 -9.96
CA ASN A 474 1.34 19.45 -10.93
C ASN A 474 1.79 18.14 -10.26
N GLY A 475 2.45 18.28 -9.10
CA GLY A 475 3.07 17.23 -8.31
C GLY A 475 2.13 16.09 -7.92
N LYS A 476 0.87 16.43 -7.63
CA LYS A 476 -0.19 15.45 -7.36
C LYS A 476 -0.42 14.50 -8.53
N VAL A 477 -0.44 15.03 -9.75
CA VAL A 477 -0.65 14.26 -10.98
C VAL A 477 0.62 13.50 -11.36
N SER A 478 1.77 14.17 -11.29
CA SER A 478 3.06 13.57 -11.63
C SER A 478 3.51 12.50 -10.63
N SER A 479 2.90 12.42 -9.44
CA SER A 479 3.16 11.34 -8.46
C SER A 479 2.86 9.93 -9.01
N ALA A 480 2.18 9.85 -10.16
CA ALA A 480 1.71 8.62 -10.80
C ALA A 480 0.69 7.81 -9.99
N HIS A 481 0.23 8.31 -8.83
CA HIS A 481 -0.70 7.60 -7.95
C HIS A 481 -1.97 7.15 -8.69
N ARG A 482 -2.57 8.08 -9.47
CA ARG A 482 -3.79 7.81 -10.24
C ARG A 482 -3.60 6.63 -11.19
N ILE A 483 -2.53 6.61 -11.98
CA ILE A 483 -2.27 5.54 -12.96
C ILE A 483 -1.97 4.22 -12.25
N ALA A 484 -1.13 4.26 -11.21
CA ALA A 484 -0.79 3.09 -10.41
C ALA A 484 -2.00 2.49 -9.68
N THR A 485 -3.09 3.26 -9.51
CA THR A 485 -4.31 2.84 -8.83
C THR A 485 -5.41 2.41 -9.81
N LEU A 486 -5.73 3.26 -10.78
CA LEU A 486 -6.95 3.15 -11.60
C LEU A 486 -7.01 1.87 -12.42
N GLN A 487 -5.95 1.52 -13.15
CA GLN A 487 -5.96 0.32 -13.97
C GLN A 487 -6.00 -0.96 -13.13
N PRO A 488 -5.18 -1.11 -12.07
CA PRO A 488 -5.29 -2.27 -11.19
C PRO A 488 -6.68 -2.45 -10.58
N ILE A 489 -7.31 -1.42 -10.01
CA ILE A 489 -8.63 -1.60 -9.38
C ILE A 489 -9.71 -2.05 -10.36
N LEU A 490 -9.63 -1.65 -11.63
CA LEU A 490 -10.55 -2.10 -12.68
C LEU A 490 -10.39 -3.59 -13.04
N MET A 491 -9.29 -4.22 -12.63
CA MET A 491 -9.04 -5.67 -12.79
C MET A 491 -9.63 -6.51 -11.67
N LEU A 492 -10.17 -5.89 -10.63
CA LEU A 492 -10.83 -6.63 -9.56
C LEU A 492 -12.09 -7.30 -10.13
N ASP A 493 -12.43 -8.46 -9.57
CA ASP A 493 -13.61 -9.27 -9.86
C ASP A 493 -14.94 -8.64 -9.38
N VAL A 494 -14.92 -7.33 -9.12
CA VAL A 494 -16.05 -6.55 -8.63
C VAL A 494 -16.25 -5.37 -9.58
N PRO A 495 -17.46 -5.17 -10.12
CA PRO A 495 -17.75 -4.00 -10.95
C PRO A 495 -17.61 -2.69 -10.15
N PHE A 496 -17.03 -1.67 -10.80
CA PHE A 496 -16.99 -0.29 -10.34
C PHE A 496 -17.94 0.53 -11.21
N PRO A 497 -19.20 0.73 -10.81
CA PRO A 497 -20.11 1.66 -11.47
C PRO A 497 -19.51 3.09 -11.53
N PRO A 498 -19.96 3.94 -12.49
CA PRO A 498 -19.48 5.31 -12.60
C PRO A 498 -19.51 6.10 -11.28
N HIS A 499 -20.57 5.98 -10.47
CA HIS A 499 -20.68 6.71 -9.21
C HIS A 499 -19.70 6.23 -8.13
N VAL A 500 -19.33 4.94 -8.14
CA VAL A 500 -18.29 4.41 -7.24
C VAL A 500 -16.91 4.88 -7.71
N LEU A 501 -16.65 4.82 -9.02
CA LEU A 501 -15.37 5.22 -9.58
C LEU A 501 -15.11 6.72 -9.39
N GLN A 502 -16.14 7.57 -9.48
CA GLN A 502 -16.06 9.02 -9.21
C GLN A 502 -15.64 9.37 -7.77
N GLU A 503 -15.79 8.45 -6.81
CA GLU A 503 -15.32 8.65 -5.44
C GLU A 503 -13.82 8.31 -5.25
N ILE A 504 -13.18 7.69 -6.25
CA ILE A 504 -11.82 7.16 -6.15
C ILE A 504 -10.91 7.73 -7.23
N ASP A 505 -11.38 7.85 -8.48
CA ASP A 505 -10.65 8.40 -9.62
C ASP A 505 -10.87 9.91 -9.75
N PHE A 506 -10.01 10.58 -10.50
CA PHE A 506 -10.13 12.00 -10.79
C PHE A 506 -11.46 12.34 -11.52
N PRO A 507 -12.14 13.45 -11.16
CA PRO A 507 -11.81 14.39 -10.09
C PRO A 507 -12.45 13.97 -8.75
N SER A 508 -11.70 13.28 -7.89
CA SER A 508 -12.12 12.97 -6.52
C SER A 508 -11.15 13.54 -5.50
N LYS A 509 -11.69 13.92 -4.33
CA LYS A 509 -10.88 14.32 -3.18
C LYS A 509 -9.98 13.18 -2.70
N PHE A 510 -10.45 11.93 -2.82
CA PHE A 510 -9.65 10.74 -2.52
C PHE A 510 -8.37 10.69 -3.37
N ASN A 511 -8.50 10.79 -4.70
CA ASN A 511 -7.35 10.81 -5.61
C ASN A 511 -6.43 12.00 -5.36
N ASP A 512 -7.02 13.19 -5.17
CA ASP A 512 -6.26 14.43 -4.90
C ASP A 512 -5.39 14.30 -3.64
N LEU A 513 -5.96 13.77 -2.56
CA LEU A 513 -5.26 13.52 -1.30
C LEU A 513 -4.18 12.45 -1.46
N ALA A 514 -4.50 11.33 -2.09
CA ALA A 514 -3.57 10.22 -2.21
C ALA A 514 -2.35 10.59 -3.09
N GLY A 515 -2.57 11.27 -4.21
CA GLY A 515 -1.48 11.81 -5.04
C GLY A 515 -0.67 12.90 -4.33
N SER A 516 -1.34 13.77 -3.56
CA SER A 516 -0.66 14.80 -2.76
C SER A 516 0.24 14.20 -1.68
N ILE A 517 -0.27 13.25 -0.89
CA ILE A 517 0.52 12.61 0.17
C ILE A 517 1.73 11.90 -0.44
N LEU A 518 1.55 11.17 -1.55
CA LEU A 518 2.65 10.47 -2.21
C LEU A 518 3.73 11.44 -2.70
N ARG A 519 3.34 12.54 -3.36
CA ARG A 519 4.29 13.58 -3.81
C ARG A 519 5.04 14.20 -2.64
N LEU A 520 4.31 14.68 -1.63
CA LEU A 520 4.89 15.34 -0.45
C LEU A 520 5.86 14.39 0.26
N ARG A 521 5.45 13.14 0.50
CA ARG A 521 6.28 12.15 1.18
C ARG A 521 7.51 11.80 0.35
N GLY A 522 7.38 11.61 -0.97
CA GLY A 522 8.50 11.38 -1.87
C GLY A 522 9.52 12.51 -1.79
N ASP A 523 9.09 13.76 -1.95
CA ASP A 523 9.97 14.92 -1.92
C ASP A 523 10.71 15.06 -0.58
N THR A 524 10.07 14.74 0.56
CA THR A 524 10.76 14.75 1.87
C THR A 524 11.90 13.73 2.00
N ARG A 525 12.03 12.80 1.05
CA ARG A 525 13.05 11.74 1.02
C ARG A 525 13.98 11.82 -0.18
N CYS A 526 13.57 12.48 -1.27
CA CYS A 526 14.30 12.53 -2.52
C CYS A 526 15.02 13.86 -2.77
N TYR A 527 14.54 14.98 -2.20
CA TYR A 527 14.92 16.34 -2.63
C TYR A 527 16.44 16.61 -2.71
N GLN A 528 17.23 16.02 -1.80
CA GLN A 528 18.70 16.20 -1.81
C GLN A 528 19.37 15.52 -3.00
N ASN A 529 18.93 14.29 -3.30
CA ASN A 529 19.45 13.51 -4.43
C ASN A 529 18.98 14.11 -5.75
N ASP A 530 17.72 14.56 -5.79
CA ASP A 530 17.12 15.22 -6.95
C ASP A 530 17.87 16.52 -7.28
N ARG A 531 18.12 17.36 -6.27
CA ARG A 531 18.96 18.57 -6.42
C ARG A 531 20.36 18.23 -6.91
N ALA A 532 20.98 17.17 -6.37
CA ALA A 532 22.32 16.75 -6.78
C ALA A 532 22.40 16.29 -8.26
N ARG A 533 21.29 15.86 -8.87
CA ARG A 533 21.20 15.53 -10.31
C ARG A 533 20.70 16.71 -11.17
N GLY A 534 20.42 17.87 -10.57
CA GLY A 534 20.03 19.10 -11.25
C GLY A 534 18.53 19.40 -11.25
N GLU A 535 17.72 18.64 -10.49
CA GLU A 535 16.32 19.01 -10.25
C GLU A 535 16.21 19.95 -9.06
N GLU A 536 16.14 21.24 -9.35
CA GLU A 536 16.03 22.27 -8.32
C GLU A 536 14.60 22.38 -7.75
N ALA A 537 13.57 22.03 -8.52
CA ALA A 537 12.18 22.12 -8.09
C ALA A 537 11.76 20.90 -7.27
N SER A 538 11.37 21.14 -6.01
CA SER A 538 10.77 20.17 -5.09
C SER A 538 9.81 20.92 -4.17
N CYS A 539 8.94 20.22 -3.43
CA CYS A 539 8.14 20.85 -2.37
C CYS A 539 9.01 21.64 -1.37
N ILE A 540 10.23 21.17 -1.07
CA ILE A 540 11.16 21.81 -0.14
C ILE A 540 11.65 23.15 -0.69
N SER A 541 12.21 23.15 -1.91
CA SER A 541 12.74 24.37 -2.52
C SER A 541 11.65 25.38 -2.89
N CYS A 542 10.49 24.91 -3.34
CA CYS A 542 9.35 25.78 -3.64
C CYS A 542 8.80 26.44 -2.36
N TYR A 543 8.71 25.70 -1.25
CA TYR A 543 8.32 26.27 0.04
C TYR A 543 9.31 27.34 0.51
N MET A 544 10.61 27.06 0.43
CA MET A 544 11.66 27.99 0.84
C MET A 544 11.69 29.27 -0.01
N LYS A 545 11.39 29.14 -1.31
CA LYS A 545 11.25 30.28 -2.21
C LYS A 545 10.07 31.18 -1.80
N ASP A 546 8.92 30.59 -1.49
CA ASP A 546 7.73 31.34 -1.08
C ASP A 546 7.84 31.92 0.35
N ASN A 547 8.74 31.37 1.17
CA ASN A 547 8.97 31.79 2.56
C ASN A 547 10.44 32.18 2.79
N PRO A 548 10.88 33.37 2.33
CA PRO A 548 12.25 33.83 2.50
C PRO A 548 12.70 33.80 3.96
N GLY A 549 13.88 33.20 4.21
CA GLY A 549 14.45 33.05 5.55
C GLY A 549 14.12 31.72 6.24
N SER A 550 13.25 30.89 5.65
CA SER A 550 13.02 29.52 6.12
C SER A 550 14.22 28.61 5.83
N THR A 551 14.43 27.63 6.70
CA THR A 551 15.42 26.57 6.55
C THR A 551 14.81 25.33 5.89
N GLU A 552 15.65 24.38 5.48
CA GLU A 552 15.17 23.07 5.01
C GLU A 552 14.39 22.34 6.12
N GLU A 553 14.77 22.52 7.38
CA GLU A 553 14.08 21.94 8.52
C GLU A 553 12.67 22.54 8.70
N ASP A 554 12.52 23.86 8.54
CA ASP A 554 11.21 24.52 8.57
C ASP A 554 10.29 23.97 7.46
N ALA A 555 10.83 23.83 6.24
CA ALA A 555 10.10 23.26 5.12
C ALA A 555 9.68 21.80 5.38
N LEU A 556 10.60 20.97 5.89
CA LEU A 556 10.31 19.58 6.26
C LEU A 556 9.23 19.49 7.33
N ASN A 557 9.29 20.34 8.37
CA ASN A 557 8.29 20.37 9.43
C ASN A 557 6.91 20.78 8.89
N HIS A 558 6.86 21.82 8.05
CA HIS A 558 5.62 22.25 7.41
C HIS A 558 4.99 21.14 6.55
N ILE A 559 5.77 20.51 5.67
CA ILE A 559 5.31 19.47 4.77
C ILE A 559 4.87 18.22 5.53
N ASN A 560 5.61 17.80 6.56
CA ASN A 560 5.18 16.68 7.41
C ASN A 560 3.85 17.00 8.11
N GLY A 561 3.65 18.22 8.60
CA GLY A 561 2.35 18.65 9.14
C GLY A 561 1.22 18.60 8.11
N MET A 562 1.48 18.98 6.86
CA MET A 562 0.52 18.83 5.76
C MET A 562 0.17 17.37 5.49
N ILE A 563 1.17 16.47 5.45
CA ILE A 563 0.97 15.04 5.24
C ILE A 563 0.06 14.45 6.34
N GLU A 564 0.34 14.74 7.61
CA GLU A 564 -0.47 14.23 8.73
C GLU A 564 -1.93 14.70 8.65
N LYS A 565 -2.15 15.98 8.29
CA LYS A 565 -3.50 16.50 8.06
C LYS A 565 -4.19 15.79 6.89
N GLN A 566 -3.50 15.61 5.76
CA GLN A 566 -4.05 14.96 4.58
C GLN A 566 -4.36 13.47 4.80
N ILE A 567 -3.57 12.77 5.63
CA ILE A 567 -3.86 11.39 6.03
C ILE A 567 -5.20 11.33 6.78
N LYS A 568 -5.47 12.25 7.72
CA LYS A 568 -6.76 12.32 8.41
C LYS A 568 -7.91 12.62 7.43
N GLU A 569 -7.69 13.50 6.44
CA GLU A 569 -8.68 13.74 5.37
C GLU A 569 -8.91 12.48 4.52
N LEU A 570 -7.86 11.71 4.21
CA LEU A 570 -7.97 10.47 3.44
C LEU A 570 -8.70 9.38 4.22
N ASN A 571 -8.47 9.30 5.54
CA ASN A 571 -9.21 8.41 6.45
C ASN A 571 -10.72 8.70 6.38
N TRP A 572 -11.10 9.99 6.37
CA TRP A 572 -12.48 10.39 6.18
C TRP A 572 -13.02 9.96 4.81
N GLU A 573 -12.31 10.22 3.72
CA GLU A 573 -12.76 9.83 2.37
C GLU A 573 -12.95 8.31 2.22
N LEU A 574 -12.17 7.51 2.94
CA LEU A 574 -12.30 6.06 3.03
C LEU A 574 -13.50 5.61 3.88
N LEU A 575 -13.66 6.19 5.07
CA LEU A 575 -14.54 5.66 6.14
C LEU A 575 -15.85 6.43 6.31
N LYS A 576 -16.06 7.54 5.59
CA LYS A 576 -17.31 8.32 5.65
C LYS A 576 -18.51 7.43 5.33
N PRO A 577 -19.61 7.49 6.10
CA PRO A 577 -20.79 6.69 5.83
C PRO A 577 -21.41 7.02 4.46
N ASP A 578 -21.40 6.05 3.55
CA ASP A 578 -22.06 6.14 2.25
C ASP A 578 -22.75 4.81 1.91
N LYS A 579 -24.07 4.84 1.81
CA LYS A 579 -24.88 3.65 1.49
C LYS A 579 -24.67 3.16 0.05
N ASN A 580 -24.23 4.03 -0.84
CA ASN A 580 -24.05 3.72 -2.26
C ASN A 580 -22.62 3.30 -2.61
N VAL A 581 -21.66 3.58 -1.72
CA VAL A 581 -20.23 3.35 -1.93
C VAL A 581 -19.62 2.69 -0.69
N PRO A 582 -19.60 1.34 -0.64
CA PRO A 582 -19.06 0.64 0.52
C PRO A 582 -17.54 0.83 0.64
N ILE A 583 -17.02 0.78 1.87
CA ILE A 583 -15.58 0.90 2.18
C ILE A 583 -14.75 -0.08 1.34
N SER A 584 -15.25 -1.29 1.11
CA SER A 584 -14.59 -2.32 0.31
C SER A 584 -14.27 -1.87 -1.12
N SER A 585 -15.07 -0.97 -1.71
CA SER A 585 -14.81 -0.39 -3.02
C SER A 585 -13.59 0.54 -3.02
N LYS A 586 -13.35 1.25 -1.90
CA LYS A 586 -12.22 2.20 -1.77
C LYS A 586 -10.96 1.55 -1.18
N LYS A 587 -11.11 0.42 -0.49
CA LYS A 587 -10.04 -0.28 0.26
C LYS A 587 -8.79 -0.55 -0.58
N HIS A 588 -8.94 -1.03 -1.82
CA HIS A 588 -7.80 -1.34 -2.68
C HIS A 588 -7.01 -0.09 -3.08
N ALA A 589 -7.70 1.01 -3.41
CA ALA A 589 -7.06 2.28 -3.73
C ALA A 589 -6.30 2.86 -2.53
N PHE A 590 -6.90 2.79 -1.33
CA PHE A 590 -6.23 3.21 -0.09
C PHE A 590 -4.99 2.35 0.20
N ASN A 591 -5.13 1.05 0.03
CA ASN A 591 -4.06 0.09 0.22
C ASN A 591 -2.90 0.28 -0.77
N ILE A 592 -3.18 0.66 -2.02
CA ILE A 592 -2.14 1.06 -2.98
C ILE A 592 -1.37 2.28 -2.46
N SER A 593 -2.06 3.29 -1.91
CA SER A 593 -1.39 4.43 -1.26
C SER A 593 -0.47 3.96 -0.12
N ARG A 594 -0.94 3.05 0.75
CA ARG A 594 -0.10 2.47 1.83
C ARG A 594 1.15 1.80 1.26
N GLY A 595 0.98 1.00 0.22
CA GLY A 595 2.07 0.34 -0.51
C GLY A 595 3.11 1.34 -1.01
N LEU A 596 2.68 2.33 -1.77
CA LEU A 596 3.58 3.33 -2.36
C LEU A 596 4.27 4.20 -1.29
N HIS A 597 3.56 4.57 -0.21
CA HIS A 597 4.16 5.32 0.90
C HIS A 597 5.25 4.53 1.61
N HIS A 598 5.15 3.20 1.64
CA HIS A 598 6.14 2.35 2.29
C HIS A 598 7.54 2.53 1.69
N PHE A 599 7.65 2.78 0.38
CA PHE A 599 8.95 3.07 -0.24
C PHE A 599 9.65 4.28 0.35
N TYR A 600 8.89 5.26 0.82
CA TYR A 600 9.39 6.54 1.31
C TYR A 600 9.39 6.64 2.84
N LYS A 601 9.31 5.51 3.54
CA LYS A 601 9.29 5.48 5.00
C LYS A 601 10.55 6.09 5.60
N TYR A 602 11.71 5.48 5.31
CA TYR A 602 13.00 5.88 5.88
C TYR A 602 13.86 6.73 4.94
N ARG A 603 13.76 6.44 3.64
CA ARG A 603 14.57 7.04 2.57
C ARG A 603 13.82 6.88 1.25
N ASP A 604 14.41 7.30 0.14
CA ASP A 604 13.96 6.89 -1.20
C ASP A 604 14.26 5.40 -1.44
N GLY A 605 13.39 4.52 -0.93
CA GLY A 605 13.47 3.07 -1.10
C GLY A 605 13.09 2.59 -2.50
N TYR A 606 12.58 3.49 -3.35
CA TYR A 606 12.31 3.24 -4.76
C TYR A 606 13.61 3.34 -5.58
N THR A 607 14.41 4.39 -5.39
CA THR A 607 15.73 4.49 -6.02
C THR A 607 16.76 3.58 -5.34
N VAL A 608 16.79 3.55 -4.00
CA VAL A 608 17.77 2.80 -3.19
C VAL A 608 17.10 1.58 -2.54
N ALA A 609 16.90 0.53 -3.33
CA ALA A 609 16.17 -0.67 -2.90
C ALA A 609 17.02 -1.68 -2.08
N ASN A 610 18.33 -1.48 -1.96
CA ASN A 610 19.27 -2.49 -1.42
C ASN A 610 19.28 -2.65 0.11
N SER A 611 18.47 -1.86 0.83
CA SER A 611 18.42 -1.80 2.29
C SER A 611 17.07 -2.34 2.82
N GLU A 612 16.17 -1.47 3.28
CA GLU A 612 14.90 -1.87 3.90
C GLU A 612 13.96 -2.54 2.90
N THR A 613 13.90 -2.05 1.65
CA THR A 613 13.11 -2.66 0.58
C THR A 613 13.55 -4.10 0.29
N ARG A 614 14.86 -4.37 0.23
CA ARG A 614 15.40 -5.73 0.06
C ARG A 614 14.98 -6.64 1.21
N ASN A 615 15.07 -6.16 2.44
CA ASN A 615 14.65 -6.94 3.61
C ASN A 615 13.14 -7.22 3.60
N LEU A 616 12.33 -6.27 3.15
CA LEU A 616 10.89 -6.48 2.95
C LEU A 616 10.63 -7.62 1.95
N VAL A 617 11.28 -7.58 0.78
CA VAL A 617 11.15 -8.63 -0.26
C VAL A 617 11.50 -10.01 0.31
N ILE A 618 12.64 -10.11 1.01
CA ILE A 618 13.08 -11.37 1.61
C ILE A 618 12.04 -11.88 2.61
N LYS A 619 11.61 -11.01 3.54
CA LYS A 619 10.73 -11.39 4.66
C LYS A 619 9.31 -11.74 4.24
N THR A 620 8.74 -11.08 3.22
CA THR A 620 7.31 -11.21 2.88
C THR A 620 7.03 -11.99 1.59
N VAL A 621 8.03 -12.18 0.73
CA VAL A 621 7.88 -12.82 -0.59
C VAL A 621 8.78 -14.03 -0.77
N LEU A 622 10.05 -13.96 -0.37
CA LEU A 622 10.99 -15.06 -0.63
C LEU A 622 10.97 -16.13 0.45
N GLU A 623 10.93 -15.73 1.72
CA GLU A 623 10.99 -16.66 2.85
C GLU A 623 9.59 -17.13 3.29
N PRO A 624 9.32 -18.44 3.30
CA PRO A 624 8.15 -18.97 3.99
C PRO A 624 8.30 -18.79 5.51
N VAL A 625 7.19 -18.93 6.23
CA VAL A 625 7.21 -19.08 7.69
C VAL A 625 7.58 -20.53 8.04
N PRO A 626 8.51 -20.78 8.97
CA PRO A 626 8.78 -22.13 9.48
C PRO A 626 7.52 -22.78 10.05
N MET A 627 7.17 -23.99 9.56
CA MET A 627 5.94 -24.72 9.91
C MET A 627 5.87 -25.23 11.34
#